data_AF-Q26427-F1
#
_entry.id   AF-Q26427-F1
#
_cell.length_a   1.000
_cell.length_b   1.000
_cell.length_c   1.000
_cell.angle_alpha   90.00
_cell.angle_beta   90.00
_cell.angle_gamma   90.00
#
_symmetry.space_group_name_H-M   'P 1'
#
loop_
_entity.id
_entity.type
_entity.pdbx_description
1 polymer ?
#
loop_
_entity_poly.entity_id
_entity_poly.type
_entity_poly.pdbx_seq_one_letter_code
_entity_poly.pdbx_strand_id
1 'polypeptide(L)'
;MLPFVLVLLVATSALAAPSVVISQDNINNIAPRVGNGRPISSALIDRAFEIVDGGDTNIYILTIQQILNDLADQPDGLSQSLAVTQAVAALGELATGVPGNSCEAAAVIDAYANSVRTGDNSALSIAVANYINRLSSNIGLISQLASNPDSLRYSSGPAGNCAGGGRSYQFEAAWDAVLNNANPYQIGLINEEYCAARRLYNAFNSRSNNVGAAITAGAVVAQTQAAQIILPSLVNVLSAVAAGGNVAGAAAQAGQALANAAANVQL
;
A
#
# COMPACT_ATOMS: atom_id res chain seq x y z
N MET A 1 -9.34 -35.64 -19.56
CA MET A 1 -9.98 -35.72 -18.23
C MET A 1 -8.98 -36.31 -17.25
N LEU A 2 -8.09 -35.51 -16.61
CA LEU A 2 -7.10 -36.09 -15.68
C LEU A 2 -6.51 -35.21 -14.55
N PRO A 3 -6.80 -33.90 -14.38
CA PRO A 3 -6.35 -33.21 -13.15
C PRO A 3 -7.40 -33.21 -12.01
N PHE A 4 -8.70 -33.11 -12.30
CA PHE A 4 -9.73 -33.03 -11.25
C PHE A 4 -9.95 -34.34 -10.48
N VAL A 5 -9.76 -35.50 -11.13
CA VAL A 5 -9.94 -36.80 -10.47
C VAL A 5 -8.83 -37.07 -9.46
N LEU A 6 -7.62 -36.56 -9.69
CA LEU A 6 -6.49 -36.81 -8.78
C LEU A 6 -6.62 -36.03 -7.47
N VAL A 7 -7.10 -34.78 -7.52
CA VAL A 7 -7.30 -33.95 -6.31
C VAL A 7 -8.42 -34.52 -5.43
N LEU A 8 -9.50 -35.03 -6.03
CA LEU A 8 -10.59 -35.67 -5.28
C LEU A 8 -10.19 -37.03 -4.67
N LEU A 9 -9.34 -37.82 -5.33
CA LEU A 9 -8.85 -39.09 -4.75
C LEU A 9 -7.88 -38.88 -3.59
N VAL A 10 -7.01 -37.86 -3.65
CA VAL A 10 -6.12 -37.55 -2.53
C VAL A 10 -6.90 -36.96 -1.35
N ALA A 11 -7.84 -36.04 -1.61
CA ALA A 11 -8.65 -35.44 -0.54
C ALA A 11 -9.53 -36.49 0.18
N THR A 12 -10.16 -37.42 -0.55
CA THR A 12 -10.99 -38.46 0.07
C THR A 12 -10.16 -39.48 0.86
N SER A 13 -8.94 -39.79 0.42
CA SER A 13 -8.05 -40.67 1.19
C SER A 13 -7.53 -40.03 2.49
N ALA A 14 -7.41 -38.71 2.56
CA ALA A 14 -7.02 -38.00 3.79
C ALA A 14 -8.17 -37.94 4.82
N LEU A 15 -9.43 -37.83 4.37
CA LEU A 15 -10.59 -37.85 5.26
C LEU A 15 -10.92 -39.24 5.84
N ALA A 16 -10.41 -40.31 5.24
CA ALA A 16 -10.57 -41.67 5.76
C ALA A 16 -9.55 -42.05 6.84
N ALA A 17 -8.55 -41.20 7.12
CA ALA A 17 -7.60 -41.44 8.20
C ALA A 17 -8.19 -40.93 9.54
N PRO A 18 -8.52 -41.80 10.51
CA PRO A 18 -9.20 -41.44 11.76
C PRO A 18 -8.38 -40.54 12.72
N SER A 19 -7.25 -39.98 12.28
CA SER A 19 -6.37 -39.13 13.08
C SER A 19 -6.26 -37.68 12.58
N VAL A 20 -7.02 -37.28 11.56
CA VAL A 20 -7.00 -35.88 11.08
C VAL A 20 -8.14 -35.10 11.75
N VAL A 21 -7.80 -34.38 12.83
CA VAL A 21 -8.67 -33.35 13.40
C VAL A 21 -8.50 -32.09 12.57
N ILE A 22 -9.55 -31.68 11.86
CA ILE A 22 -9.61 -30.38 11.19
C ILE A 22 -10.22 -29.38 12.18
N SER A 23 -9.41 -28.45 12.70
CA SER A 23 -9.95 -27.27 13.39
C SER A 23 -10.39 -26.27 12.33
N GLN A 24 -11.69 -25.99 12.28
CA GLN A 24 -12.24 -24.91 11.48
C GLN A 24 -12.42 -23.70 12.40
N ASP A 25 -11.46 -22.78 12.36
CA ASP A 25 -11.57 -21.51 13.06
C ASP A 25 -12.13 -20.45 12.12
N ASN A 26 -12.95 -19.56 12.68
CA ASN A 26 -13.38 -18.37 11.98
C ASN A 26 -12.14 -17.50 11.71
N ILE A 27 -11.94 -17.07 10.46
CA ILE A 27 -10.78 -16.26 10.06
C ILE A 27 -10.61 -15.00 10.92
N ASN A 28 -11.72 -14.44 11.42
CA ASN A 28 -11.74 -13.26 12.29
C ASN A 28 -11.25 -13.55 13.73
N ASN A 29 -11.21 -14.82 14.15
CA ASN A 29 -10.78 -15.23 15.50
C ASN A 29 -9.32 -15.70 15.54
N ILE A 30 -8.67 -15.83 14.39
CA ILE A 30 -7.28 -16.26 14.30
C ILE A 30 -6.41 -15.01 14.50
N ALA A 31 -5.67 -14.95 15.62
CA ALA A 31 -4.68 -13.89 15.81
C ALA A 31 -3.74 -13.86 14.59
N PRO A 32 -3.56 -12.69 13.94
CA PRO A 32 -2.70 -12.57 12.76
C PRO A 32 -1.30 -13.11 13.07
N ARG A 33 -0.82 -14.06 12.25
CA ARG A 33 0.54 -14.57 12.41
C ARG A 33 1.53 -13.50 11.95
N VAL A 34 2.46 -13.13 12.82
CA VAL A 34 3.54 -12.17 12.50
C VAL A 34 4.30 -12.61 11.23
N GLY A 35 4.52 -13.92 11.06
CA GLY A 35 5.01 -14.50 9.81
C GLY A 35 4.03 -15.52 9.23
N ASN A 36 3.61 -15.29 7.98
CA ASN A 36 2.79 -16.20 7.16
C ASN A 36 3.61 -16.90 6.05
N GLY A 37 4.95 -16.82 6.11
CA GLY A 37 5.86 -17.30 5.06
C GLY A 37 6.05 -16.33 3.89
N ARG A 38 5.42 -15.15 3.94
CA ARG A 38 5.50 -14.11 2.92
C ARG A 38 6.33 -12.92 3.39
N PRO A 39 6.72 -12.00 2.48
CA PRO A 39 7.46 -10.80 2.84
C PRO A 39 6.71 -9.89 3.80
N ILE A 40 5.39 -9.75 3.63
CA ILE A 40 4.51 -8.99 4.53
C ILE A 40 3.32 -9.85 4.96
N SER A 41 2.70 -9.52 6.09
CA SER A 41 1.52 -10.18 6.63
C SER A 41 0.54 -9.12 7.16
N SER A 42 -0.74 -9.49 7.31
CA SER A 42 -1.72 -8.63 7.97
C SER A 42 -1.23 -8.15 9.35
N ALA A 43 -0.59 -9.02 10.13
CA ALA A 43 -0.06 -8.69 11.45
C ALA A 43 0.99 -7.55 11.42
N LEU A 44 1.82 -7.50 10.37
CA LEU A 44 2.85 -6.47 10.23
C LEU A 44 2.23 -5.15 9.75
N ILE A 45 1.25 -5.20 8.85
CA ILE A 45 0.52 -4.00 8.41
C ILE A 45 -0.24 -3.38 9.58
N ASP A 46 -1.04 -4.18 10.29
CA ASP A 46 -1.86 -3.74 11.43
C ASP A 46 -1.00 -3.06 12.50
N ARG A 47 0.08 -3.71 12.93
CA ARG A 47 1.05 -3.14 13.88
C ARG A 47 1.78 -1.91 13.36
N ALA A 48 2.02 -1.82 12.05
CA ALA A 48 2.62 -0.63 11.49
C ALA A 48 1.67 0.57 11.51
N PHE A 49 0.35 0.37 11.53
CA PHE A 49 -0.64 1.44 11.69
C PHE A 49 -0.88 1.86 13.15
N GLU A 50 -0.49 1.04 14.13
CA GLU A 50 -0.61 1.39 15.56
C GLU A 50 0.19 2.65 15.97
N ILE A 51 1.20 3.05 15.21
CA ILE A 51 1.98 4.27 15.49
C ILE A 51 1.23 5.58 15.14
N VAL A 52 0.15 5.48 14.36
CA VAL A 52 -0.65 6.63 13.94
C VAL A 52 -1.70 6.96 15.00
N ASP A 53 -1.92 8.25 15.24
CA ASP A 53 -3.05 8.70 16.06
C ASP A 53 -4.38 8.38 15.37
N GLY A 54 -5.12 7.42 15.92
CA GLY A 54 -6.43 7.00 15.43
C GLY A 54 -7.54 8.05 15.62
N GLY A 55 -7.28 9.18 16.31
CA GLY A 55 -8.28 10.21 16.56
C GLY A 55 -8.80 10.90 15.29
N ASP A 56 -7.95 11.01 14.26
CA ASP A 56 -8.27 11.66 12.98
C ASP A 56 -8.55 10.67 11.83
N THR A 57 -8.58 9.36 12.10
CA THR A 57 -8.84 8.35 11.08
C THR A 57 -10.34 8.17 10.89
N ASN A 58 -10.84 8.50 9.70
CA ASN A 58 -12.23 8.26 9.36
C ASN A 58 -12.45 6.77 9.02
N ILE A 59 -13.72 6.36 8.95
CA ILE A 59 -14.10 4.97 8.66
C ILE A 59 -13.53 4.41 7.35
N TYR A 60 -13.31 5.25 6.33
CA TYR A 60 -12.75 4.82 5.06
C TYR A 60 -11.23 4.61 5.12
N ILE A 61 -10.52 5.34 5.99
CA ILE A 61 -9.09 5.06 6.29
C ILE A 61 -8.98 3.71 6.98
N LEU A 62 -9.84 3.41 7.95
CA LEU A 62 -9.89 2.10 8.62
C LEU A 62 -10.27 0.98 7.65
N THR A 63 -11.20 1.25 6.73
CA THR A 63 -11.57 0.29 5.66
C THR A 63 -10.36 0.00 4.76
N ILE A 64 -9.61 1.03 4.38
CA ILE A 64 -8.36 0.85 3.63
C ILE A 64 -7.37 0.00 4.42
N GLN A 65 -7.16 0.25 5.72
CA GLN A 65 -6.26 -0.57 6.55
C GLN A 65 -6.65 -2.06 6.52
N GLN A 66 -7.95 -2.36 6.61
CA GLN A 66 -8.42 -3.74 6.51
C GLN A 66 -8.16 -4.34 5.11
N ILE A 67 -8.39 -3.57 4.04
CA ILE A 67 -8.08 -4.03 2.68
C ILE A 67 -6.58 -4.30 2.51
N LEU A 68 -5.72 -3.46 3.08
CA LEU A 68 -4.26 -3.66 3.07
C LEU A 68 -3.86 -4.93 3.85
N ASN A 69 -4.54 -5.21 4.97
CA ASN A 69 -4.37 -6.46 5.71
C ASN A 69 -4.71 -7.68 4.83
N ASP A 70 -5.86 -7.64 4.15
CA ASP A 70 -6.32 -8.74 3.30
C ASP A 70 -5.42 -8.94 2.07
N LEU A 71 -4.91 -7.85 1.49
CA LEU A 71 -3.92 -7.85 0.40
C LEU A 71 -2.57 -8.42 0.87
N ALA A 72 -2.12 -8.08 2.08
CA ALA A 72 -0.89 -8.61 2.68
C ALA A 72 -0.98 -10.12 2.98
N ASP A 73 -2.18 -10.68 3.05
CA ASP A 73 -2.40 -12.12 3.17
C ASP A 73 -2.72 -12.83 1.84
N GLN A 74 -2.59 -12.14 0.70
CA GLN A 74 -2.60 -12.80 -0.61
C GLN A 74 -1.22 -13.36 -0.99
N PRO A 75 -1.14 -14.52 -1.68
CA PRO A 75 0.12 -15.13 -2.06
C PRO A 75 0.80 -14.50 -3.28
N ASP A 76 0.10 -13.65 -4.04
CA ASP A 76 0.61 -13.10 -5.28
C ASP A 76 1.42 -11.81 -5.07
N GLY A 77 2.38 -11.58 -5.97
CA GLY A 77 3.31 -10.44 -5.85
C GLY A 77 2.66 -9.07 -6.00
N LEU A 78 1.55 -8.96 -6.73
CA LEU A 78 0.88 -7.67 -6.95
C LEU A 78 0.14 -7.24 -5.68
N SER A 79 -0.64 -8.11 -5.06
CA SER A 79 -1.33 -7.83 -3.80
C SER A 79 -0.34 -7.55 -2.66
N GLN A 80 0.77 -8.29 -2.58
CA GLN A 80 1.87 -7.97 -1.66
C GLN A 80 2.46 -6.57 -1.94
N SER A 81 2.65 -6.23 -3.21
CA SER A 81 3.17 -4.92 -3.61
C SER A 81 2.21 -3.78 -3.29
N LEU A 82 0.91 -3.98 -3.54
CA LEU A 82 -0.16 -3.04 -3.21
C LEU A 82 -0.15 -2.77 -1.72
N ALA A 83 -0.26 -3.82 -0.90
CA ALA A 83 -0.28 -3.74 0.55
C ALA A 83 0.90 -2.91 1.10
N VAL A 84 2.13 -3.22 0.65
CA VAL A 84 3.33 -2.56 1.15
C VAL A 84 3.45 -1.12 0.68
N THR A 85 3.27 -0.87 -0.62
CA THR A 85 3.45 0.47 -1.19
C THR A 85 2.41 1.44 -0.64
N GLN A 86 1.17 0.99 -0.54
CA GLN A 86 0.06 1.79 -0.04
C GLN A 86 0.12 1.97 1.47
N ALA A 87 0.55 0.97 2.24
CA ALA A 87 0.76 1.15 3.68
C ALA A 87 1.80 2.23 3.97
N VAL A 88 2.97 2.20 3.32
CA VAL A 88 3.99 3.25 3.50
C VAL A 88 3.47 4.61 3.05
N ALA A 89 2.75 4.67 1.93
CA ALA A 89 2.20 5.92 1.43
C ALA A 89 1.15 6.51 2.41
N ALA A 90 0.21 5.68 2.86
CA ALA A 90 -0.84 6.08 3.79
C ALA A 90 -0.27 6.47 5.16
N LEU A 91 0.65 5.69 5.73
CA LEU A 91 1.32 6.03 6.99
C LEU A 91 2.02 7.39 6.89
N GLY A 92 2.69 7.67 5.77
CA GLY A 92 3.32 8.97 5.53
C GLY A 92 2.33 10.15 5.52
N GLU A 93 1.17 9.99 4.89
CA GLU A 93 0.12 11.02 4.88
C GLU A 93 -0.61 11.16 6.23
N LEU A 94 -0.51 10.13 7.08
CA LEU A 94 -1.07 10.13 8.43
C LEU A 94 -0.08 10.59 9.50
N ALA A 95 1.21 10.72 9.17
CA ALA A 95 2.25 10.92 10.18
C ALA A 95 2.26 12.31 10.82
N THR A 96 1.76 13.34 10.14
CA THR A 96 1.76 14.72 10.65
C THR A 96 0.40 15.16 11.16
N GLY A 97 0.40 16.05 12.15
CA GLY A 97 -0.84 16.59 12.72
C GLY A 97 -1.64 17.47 11.77
N VAL A 98 -0.95 18.25 10.92
CA VAL A 98 -1.59 19.02 9.85
C VAL A 98 -1.27 18.36 8.50
N PRO A 99 -2.26 17.93 7.71
CA PRO A 99 -2.03 17.34 6.39
C PRO A 99 -1.35 18.34 5.45
N GLY A 100 -0.33 17.88 4.73
CA GLY A 100 0.33 18.65 3.68
C GLY A 100 -0.37 18.52 2.32
N ASN A 101 0.41 18.65 1.26
CA ASN A 101 -0.02 18.40 -0.12
C ASN A 101 0.43 17.01 -0.60
N SER A 102 -0.33 16.46 -1.54
CA SER A 102 -0.18 15.14 -2.15
C SER A 102 0.20 15.24 -3.63
N CYS A 103 1.05 16.22 -3.97
CA CYS A 103 1.39 16.57 -5.35
C CYS A 103 1.99 15.42 -6.15
N GLU A 104 2.94 14.69 -5.57
CA GLU A 104 3.62 13.59 -6.27
C GLU A 104 2.66 12.43 -6.52
N ALA A 105 1.72 12.19 -5.60
CA ALA A 105 0.67 11.20 -5.77
C ALA A 105 -0.26 11.58 -6.93
N ALA A 106 -0.78 12.81 -6.94
CA ALA A 106 -1.61 13.30 -8.04
C ALA A 106 -0.89 13.22 -9.40
N ALA A 107 0.37 13.64 -9.45
CA ALA A 107 1.16 13.64 -10.68
C ALA A 107 1.35 12.23 -11.25
N VAL A 108 1.63 11.21 -10.42
CA VAL A 108 1.78 9.84 -10.93
C VAL A 108 0.45 9.24 -11.38
N ILE A 109 -0.66 9.59 -10.73
CA ILE A 109 -2.00 9.16 -11.13
C ILE A 109 -2.38 9.74 -12.50
N ASP A 110 -2.20 11.05 -12.67
CA ASP A 110 -2.47 11.73 -13.94
C ASP A 110 -1.56 11.24 -15.06
N ALA A 111 -0.27 11.03 -14.78
CA ALA A 111 0.67 10.51 -15.76
C ALA A 111 0.31 9.09 -16.19
N TYR A 112 -0.16 8.25 -15.27
CA TYR A 112 -0.59 6.88 -15.57
C TYR A 112 -1.87 6.84 -16.41
N ALA A 113 -2.88 7.60 -16.01
CA ALA A 113 -4.12 7.70 -16.79
C ALA A 113 -3.86 8.23 -18.21
N ASN A 114 -2.93 9.18 -18.35
CA ASN A 114 -2.50 9.64 -19.67
C ASN A 114 -1.71 8.59 -20.45
N SER A 115 -0.78 7.86 -19.82
CA SER A 115 0.02 6.84 -20.53
C SER A 115 -0.82 5.67 -21.01
N VAL A 116 -1.84 5.26 -20.24
CA VAL A 116 -2.81 4.23 -20.66
C VAL A 116 -3.59 4.70 -21.90
N ARG A 117 -3.93 5.99 -21.96
CA ARG A 117 -4.68 6.59 -23.07
C ARG A 117 -3.83 6.81 -24.33
N THR A 118 -2.56 7.18 -24.19
CA THR A 118 -1.70 7.59 -25.31
C THR A 118 -0.65 6.55 -25.72
N GLY A 119 -0.32 5.61 -24.83
CA GLY A 119 0.82 4.70 -24.96
C GLY A 119 2.19 5.35 -24.67
N ASP A 120 2.22 6.62 -24.24
CA ASP A 120 3.45 7.34 -23.94
C ASP A 120 3.76 7.32 -22.43
N ASN A 121 4.82 6.60 -22.05
CA ASN A 121 5.27 6.45 -20.66
C ASN A 121 6.29 7.52 -20.21
N SER A 122 6.68 8.47 -21.06
CA SER A 122 7.74 9.44 -20.74
C SER A 122 7.44 10.26 -19.47
N ALA A 123 6.22 10.79 -19.37
CA ALA A 123 5.75 11.52 -18.18
C ALA A 123 5.55 10.59 -16.98
N LEU A 124 5.14 9.33 -17.22
CA LEU A 124 4.92 8.36 -16.15
C LEU A 124 6.23 7.99 -15.46
N SER A 125 7.30 7.72 -16.21
CA SER A 125 8.61 7.40 -15.63
C SER A 125 9.12 8.51 -14.70
N ILE A 126 8.97 9.77 -15.12
CA ILE A 126 9.35 10.94 -14.30
C ILE A 126 8.46 11.06 -13.06
N ALA A 127 7.14 10.89 -13.21
CA ALA A 127 6.20 10.98 -12.10
C ALA A 127 6.40 9.86 -11.06
N VAL A 128 6.67 8.63 -11.51
CA VAL A 128 7.01 7.50 -10.64
C VAL A 128 8.30 7.77 -9.87
N ALA A 129 9.35 8.26 -10.53
CA ALA A 129 10.60 8.61 -9.85
C ALA A 129 10.37 9.67 -8.75
N ASN A 130 9.58 10.71 -9.02
CA ASN A 130 9.22 11.73 -8.04
C ASN A 130 8.38 11.16 -6.89
N TYR A 131 7.44 10.27 -7.17
CA TYR A 131 6.64 9.61 -6.15
C TYR A 131 7.50 8.66 -5.27
N ILE A 132 8.49 7.98 -5.83
CA ILE A 132 9.46 7.20 -5.04
C ILE A 132 10.25 8.11 -4.09
N ASN A 133 10.67 9.30 -4.54
CA ASN A 133 11.29 10.29 -3.66
C ASN A 133 10.34 10.76 -2.54
N ARG A 134 9.03 10.87 -2.84
CA ARG A 134 8.01 11.12 -1.82
C ARG A 134 7.89 9.96 -0.83
N LEU A 135 7.90 8.70 -1.28
CA LEU A 135 7.92 7.55 -0.38
C LEU A 135 9.14 7.57 0.55
N SER A 136 10.32 7.98 0.06
CA SER A 136 11.51 8.16 0.90
C SER A 136 11.29 9.21 2.00
N SER A 137 10.64 10.33 1.66
CA SER A 137 10.26 11.36 2.64
C SER A 137 9.22 10.83 3.65
N ASN A 138 8.23 10.06 3.18
CA ASN A 138 7.24 9.40 4.05
C ASN A 138 7.89 8.42 5.02
N ILE A 139 8.90 7.65 4.59
CA ILE A 139 9.68 6.77 5.47
C ILE A 139 10.41 7.57 6.56
N GLY A 140 10.94 8.75 6.21
CA GLY A 140 11.50 9.67 7.20
C GLY A 140 10.49 10.13 8.25
N LEU A 141 9.25 10.43 7.84
CA LEU A 141 8.15 10.77 8.74
C LEU A 141 7.73 9.57 9.60
N ILE A 142 7.62 8.37 9.03
CA ILE A 142 7.32 7.13 9.74
C ILE A 142 8.37 6.85 10.82
N SER A 143 9.66 7.05 10.49
CA SER A 143 10.74 6.89 11.48
C SER A 143 10.67 7.91 12.61
N GLN A 144 10.26 9.15 12.33
CA GLN A 144 10.05 10.17 13.36
C GLN A 144 8.83 9.84 14.21
N LEU A 145 7.73 9.42 13.59
CA LEU A 145 6.51 9.00 14.27
C LEU A 145 6.78 7.82 15.22
N ALA A 146 7.53 6.80 14.76
CA ALA A 146 7.85 5.63 15.58
C ALA A 146 8.80 5.95 16.76
N SER A 147 9.60 7.01 16.68
CA SER A 147 10.57 7.37 17.72
C SER A 147 10.06 8.45 18.68
N ASN A 148 9.31 9.43 18.18
CA ASN A 148 8.75 10.54 18.95
C ASN A 148 7.49 11.11 18.26
N PRO A 149 6.30 10.51 18.48
CA PRO A 149 5.05 10.97 17.89
C PRO A 149 4.71 12.44 18.20
N ASP A 150 5.05 12.92 19.40
CA ASP A 150 4.77 14.30 19.83
C ASP A 150 5.48 15.35 18.96
N SER A 151 6.61 14.97 18.33
CA SER A 151 7.35 15.87 17.43
C SER A 151 6.60 16.20 16.14
N LEU A 152 5.71 15.31 15.69
CA LEU A 152 4.93 15.47 14.46
C LEU A 152 3.48 15.91 14.70
N ARG A 153 3.02 15.84 15.95
CA ARG A 153 1.64 16.17 16.34
C ARG A 153 1.19 17.57 15.93
N TYR A 154 2.11 18.55 15.91
CA TYR A 154 1.81 19.92 15.48
C TYR A 154 2.57 20.31 14.21
N SER A 155 3.25 19.37 13.56
CA SER A 155 3.95 19.63 12.32
C SER A 155 2.97 19.62 11.14
N SER A 156 3.32 20.39 10.11
CA SER A 156 2.67 20.31 8.81
C SER A 156 3.36 19.28 7.94
N GLY A 157 2.56 18.52 7.21
CA GLY A 157 3.06 17.65 6.15
C GLY A 157 3.72 18.46 5.03
N PRO A 158 4.35 17.79 4.06
CA PRO A 158 5.11 18.47 3.02
C PRO A 158 4.23 19.42 2.20
N ALA A 159 4.71 20.63 1.95
CA ALA A 159 4.06 21.59 1.07
C ALA A 159 4.47 21.35 -0.39
N GLY A 160 3.61 21.75 -1.32
CA GLY A 160 3.86 21.64 -2.76
C GLY A 160 3.01 22.63 -3.56
N ASN A 161 3.40 22.90 -4.81
CA ASN A 161 2.80 23.95 -5.64
C ASN A 161 1.81 23.43 -6.69
N CYS A 162 1.33 22.20 -6.53
CA CYS A 162 0.37 21.60 -7.47
C CYS A 162 -1.05 22.17 -7.28
N ALA A 163 -1.82 22.18 -8.37
CA ALA A 163 -3.20 22.64 -8.35
C ALA A 163 -4.02 21.89 -7.30
N GLY A 164 -4.79 22.62 -6.49
CA GLY A 164 -5.61 22.05 -5.43
C GLY A 164 -4.84 21.30 -4.35
N GLY A 165 -3.50 21.42 -4.26
CA GLY A 165 -2.68 20.69 -3.28
C GLY A 165 -2.55 19.19 -3.58
N GLY A 166 -2.82 18.75 -4.81
CA GLY A 166 -2.75 17.35 -5.21
C GLY A 166 -4.07 16.61 -4.98
N ARG A 167 -5.13 17.37 -4.70
CA ARG A 167 -6.45 16.83 -4.35
C ARG A 167 -7.39 16.61 -5.53
N SER A 168 -6.97 17.06 -6.71
CA SER A 168 -7.67 16.85 -7.98
C SER A 168 -6.72 16.10 -8.90
N TYR A 169 -7.18 14.97 -9.41
CA TYR A 169 -6.43 14.08 -10.29
C TYR A 169 -7.42 13.18 -11.05
N GLN A 170 -6.96 12.49 -12.09
CA GLN A 170 -7.76 11.61 -12.96
C GLN A 170 -8.13 10.29 -12.28
N PHE A 171 -8.85 10.37 -11.14
CA PHE A 171 -9.20 9.24 -10.28
C PHE A 171 -9.84 8.08 -11.07
N GLU A 172 -10.96 8.34 -11.75
CA GLU A 172 -11.71 7.27 -12.43
C GLU A 172 -10.88 6.64 -13.56
N ALA A 173 -10.18 7.45 -14.36
CA ALA A 173 -9.38 6.93 -15.48
C ALA A 173 -8.21 6.05 -15.00
N ALA A 174 -7.56 6.41 -13.88
CA ALA A 174 -6.51 5.59 -13.30
C ALA A 174 -7.07 4.28 -12.71
N TRP A 175 -8.18 4.33 -11.99
CA TRP A 175 -8.79 3.14 -11.40
C TRP A 175 -9.41 2.20 -12.45
N ASP A 176 -9.99 2.73 -13.51
CA ASP A 176 -10.44 1.93 -14.67
C ASP A 176 -9.26 1.12 -15.22
N ALA A 177 -8.08 1.74 -15.37
CA ALA A 177 -6.88 1.04 -15.81
C ALA A 177 -6.36 0.02 -14.79
N VAL A 178 -6.35 0.34 -13.49
CA VAL A 178 -5.96 -0.60 -12.43
C VAL A 178 -6.87 -1.82 -12.41
N LEU A 179 -8.20 -1.61 -12.47
CA LEU A 179 -9.20 -2.68 -12.47
C LEU A 179 -9.13 -3.55 -13.73
N ASN A 180 -8.85 -2.95 -14.89
CA ASN A 180 -8.68 -3.69 -16.14
C ASN A 180 -7.43 -4.58 -16.16
N ASN A 181 -6.42 -4.28 -15.35
CA ASN A 181 -5.21 -5.10 -15.19
C ASN A 181 -5.30 -6.09 -14.03
N ALA A 182 -6.33 -6.00 -13.19
CA ALA A 182 -6.54 -6.93 -12.07
C ALA A 182 -6.94 -8.32 -12.58
N ASN A 183 -6.35 -9.36 -12.02
CA ASN A 183 -6.76 -10.73 -12.34
C ASN A 183 -8.06 -11.12 -11.59
N PRO A 184 -8.79 -12.17 -12.02
CA PRO A 184 -10.05 -12.57 -11.39
C PRO A 184 -9.97 -12.94 -9.90
N TYR A 185 -8.78 -13.29 -9.39
CA TYR A 185 -8.59 -13.63 -7.98
C TYR A 185 -8.40 -12.39 -7.09
N GLN A 186 -7.96 -11.27 -7.67
CA GLN A 186 -7.70 -10.02 -6.96
C GLN A 186 -8.83 -9.00 -7.11
N ILE A 187 -9.62 -9.12 -8.18
CA ILE A 187 -10.58 -8.08 -8.57
C ILE A 187 -11.59 -7.74 -7.48
N GLY A 188 -11.95 -8.69 -6.61
CA GLY A 188 -12.80 -8.43 -5.44
C GLY A 188 -12.19 -7.41 -4.49
N LEU A 189 -10.98 -7.68 -4.00
CA LEU A 189 -10.26 -6.80 -3.07
C LEU A 189 -9.90 -5.45 -3.70
N ILE A 190 -9.42 -5.45 -4.94
CA ILE A 190 -9.07 -4.21 -5.66
C ILE A 190 -10.33 -3.36 -5.93
N ASN A 191 -11.50 -3.98 -6.16
CA ASN A 191 -12.75 -3.25 -6.33
C ASN A 191 -13.27 -2.66 -5.00
N GLU A 192 -13.07 -3.35 -3.88
CA GLU A 192 -13.33 -2.78 -2.55
C GLU A 192 -12.40 -1.60 -2.27
N GLU A 193 -11.13 -1.73 -2.65
CA GLU A 193 -10.13 -0.67 -2.56
C GLU A 193 -10.53 0.57 -3.37
N TYR A 194 -10.95 0.39 -4.62
CA TYR A 194 -11.50 1.44 -5.47
C TYR A 194 -12.64 2.18 -4.75
N CYS A 195 -13.60 1.44 -4.18
CA CYS A 195 -14.76 2.04 -3.53
C CYS A 195 -14.36 2.89 -2.31
N ALA A 196 -13.44 2.40 -1.47
CA ALA A 196 -12.95 3.13 -0.31
C ALA A 196 -12.10 4.35 -0.74
N ALA A 197 -11.18 4.17 -1.70
CA ALA A 197 -10.35 5.24 -2.25
C ALA A 197 -11.21 6.34 -2.90
N ARG A 198 -12.33 6.00 -3.55
CA ARG A 198 -13.27 6.96 -4.14
C ARG A 198 -13.95 7.82 -3.10
N ARG A 199 -14.27 7.26 -1.93
CA ARG A 199 -14.86 8.02 -0.82
C ARG A 199 -13.85 8.98 -0.21
N LEU A 200 -12.59 8.55 -0.09
CA LEU A 200 -11.48 9.39 0.35
C LEU A 200 -11.18 10.52 -0.64
N TYR A 201 -11.15 10.23 -1.94
CA TYR A 201 -10.99 11.21 -3.01
C TYR A 201 -12.07 12.30 -2.98
N ASN A 202 -13.34 11.92 -2.82
CA ASN A 202 -14.45 12.88 -2.77
C ASN A 202 -14.63 13.57 -1.41
N ALA A 203 -13.77 13.29 -0.43
CA ALA A 203 -13.87 13.90 0.89
C ALA A 203 -13.40 15.37 0.87
N PHE A 204 -14.12 16.24 1.59
CA PHE A 204 -13.69 17.63 1.79
C PHE A 204 -12.47 17.77 2.71
N ASN A 205 -12.26 16.78 3.59
CA ASN A 205 -11.15 16.76 4.54
C ASN A 205 -9.83 16.48 3.80
N SER A 206 -8.83 17.34 3.99
CA SER A 206 -7.54 17.25 3.29
C SER A 206 -6.77 15.97 3.60
N ARG A 207 -6.77 15.51 4.87
CA ARG A 207 -6.12 14.23 5.26
C ARG A 207 -6.73 13.07 4.48
N SER A 208 -8.05 13.01 4.45
CA SER A 208 -8.79 11.96 3.77
C SER A 208 -8.46 11.93 2.28
N ASN A 209 -8.44 13.11 1.65
CA ASN A 209 -8.11 13.22 0.24
C ASN A 209 -6.64 12.85 -0.05
N ASN A 210 -5.69 13.27 0.80
CA ASN A 210 -4.29 12.86 0.68
C ASN A 210 -4.11 11.34 0.80
N VAL A 211 -4.79 10.70 1.75
CA VAL A 211 -4.78 9.23 1.85
C VAL A 211 -5.39 8.62 0.59
N GLY A 212 -6.51 9.15 0.09
CA GLY A 212 -7.10 8.71 -1.19
C GLY A 212 -6.13 8.80 -2.37
N ALA A 213 -5.35 9.89 -2.45
CA ALA A 213 -4.31 10.07 -3.45
C ALA A 213 -3.16 9.08 -3.24
N ALA A 214 -2.69 8.90 -2.01
CA ALA A 214 -1.63 7.95 -1.66
C ALA A 214 -1.99 6.50 -2.01
N ILE A 215 -3.22 6.08 -1.72
CA ILE A 215 -3.74 4.74 -2.05
C ILE A 215 -3.80 4.57 -3.58
N THR A 216 -4.38 5.54 -4.28
CA THR A 216 -4.51 5.48 -5.74
C THR A 216 -3.12 5.49 -6.43
N ALA A 217 -2.20 6.33 -5.97
CA ALA A 217 -0.82 6.37 -6.48
C ALA A 217 -0.05 5.08 -6.15
N GLY A 218 -0.24 4.52 -4.95
CA GLY A 218 0.34 3.22 -4.59
C GLY A 218 -0.17 2.09 -5.48
N ALA A 219 -1.45 2.13 -5.88
CA ALA A 219 -2.02 1.17 -6.81
C ALA A 219 -1.36 1.27 -8.20
N VAL A 220 -1.16 2.50 -8.68
CA VAL A 220 -0.46 2.76 -9.93
C VAL A 220 0.98 2.25 -9.88
N VAL A 221 1.74 2.57 -8.83
CA VAL A 221 3.14 2.16 -8.68
C VAL A 221 3.28 0.65 -8.65
N ALA A 222 2.37 -0.06 -7.98
CA ALA A 222 2.37 -1.52 -7.94
C ALA A 222 2.22 -2.18 -9.32
N GLN A 223 1.59 -1.49 -10.29
CA GLN A 223 1.48 -1.94 -11.68
C GLN A 223 2.74 -1.65 -12.51
N THR A 224 3.69 -0.88 -11.98
CA THR A 224 4.93 -0.52 -12.68
C THR A 224 6.09 -1.45 -12.31
N GLN A 225 7.10 -1.52 -13.18
CA GLN A 225 8.33 -2.27 -12.89
C GLN A 225 9.07 -1.72 -11.65
N ALA A 226 8.87 -0.44 -11.31
CA ALA A 226 9.54 0.20 -10.18
C ALA A 226 9.16 -0.41 -8.81
N ALA A 227 7.97 -0.99 -8.69
CA ALA A 227 7.53 -1.65 -7.47
C ALA A 227 8.47 -2.80 -7.06
N GLN A 228 8.93 -3.60 -8.03
CA GLN A 228 9.82 -4.74 -7.76
C GLN A 228 11.17 -4.28 -7.17
N ILE A 229 11.62 -3.08 -7.54
CA ILE A 229 12.89 -2.51 -7.08
C ILE A 229 12.78 -2.02 -5.63
N ILE A 230 11.67 -1.35 -5.28
CA ILE A 230 11.50 -0.72 -3.96
C ILE A 230 10.91 -1.66 -2.91
N LEU A 231 10.16 -2.68 -3.32
CA LEU A 231 9.37 -3.53 -2.43
C LEU A 231 10.18 -4.12 -1.25
N PRO A 232 11.37 -4.73 -1.45
CA PRO A 232 12.14 -5.30 -0.33
C PRO A 232 12.50 -4.26 0.74
N SER A 233 12.82 -3.04 0.32
CA SER A 233 13.17 -1.94 1.23
C SER A 233 11.97 -1.45 2.03
N LEU A 234 10.81 -1.34 1.39
CA LEU A 234 9.57 -0.94 2.05
C LEU A 234 9.10 -2.01 3.06
N VAL A 235 9.19 -3.30 2.70
CA VAL A 235 8.91 -4.43 3.61
C VAL A 235 9.79 -4.35 4.86
N ASN A 236 11.09 -4.08 4.69
CA ASN A 236 12.01 -3.98 5.82
C ASN A 236 11.64 -2.82 6.77
N VAL A 237 11.22 -1.67 6.23
CA VAL A 237 10.74 -0.54 7.05
C VAL A 237 9.49 -0.93 7.83
N LEU A 238 8.46 -1.47 7.17
CA LEU A 238 7.22 -1.87 7.84
C LEU A 238 7.47 -2.94 8.90
N SER A 239 8.35 -3.90 8.61
CA SER A 239 8.75 -4.94 9.56
C SER A 239 9.46 -4.36 10.78
N ALA A 240 10.36 -3.39 10.58
CA ALA A 240 11.04 -2.71 11.68
C ALA A 240 10.07 -1.89 12.55
N VAL A 241 9.09 -1.21 11.93
CA VAL A 241 8.04 -0.49 12.65
C VAL A 241 7.20 -1.45 13.48
N ALA A 242 6.65 -2.49 12.84
CA ALA A 242 5.75 -3.46 13.48
C ALA A 242 6.42 -4.27 14.60
N ALA A 243 7.75 -4.46 14.53
CA ALA A 243 8.52 -5.15 15.54
C ALA A 243 9.09 -4.23 16.63
N GLY A 244 8.91 -2.90 16.53
CA GLY A 244 9.57 -1.94 17.42
C GLY A 244 11.10 -1.98 17.33
N GLY A 245 11.63 -2.35 16.16
CA GLY A 245 13.06 -2.50 15.90
C GLY A 245 13.77 -1.18 15.58
N ASN A 246 14.94 -1.26 14.94
CA ASN A 246 15.70 -0.09 14.51
C ASN A 246 15.09 0.55 13.24
N VAL A 247 13.98 1.27 13.42
CA VAL A 247 13.28 1.96 12.32
C VAL A 247 14.18 2.98 11.64
N ALA A 248 15.01 3.72 12.38
CA ALA A 248 15.94 4.69 11.81
C ALA A 248 16.97 4.04 10.88
N GLY A 249 17.50 2.88 11.27
CA GLY A 249 18.40 2.10 10.42
C GLY A 249 17.72 1.56 9.16
N ALA A 250 16.50 1.01 9.30
CA ALA A 250 15.72 0.54 8.16
C ALA A 250 15.35 1.70 7.20
N ALA A 251 14.99 2.85 7.74
CA ALA A 251 14.68 4.07 7.00
C ALA A 251 15.89 4.60 6.22
N ALA A 252 17.08 4.64 6.84
CA ALA A 252 18.30 5.08 6.17
C ALA A 252 18.69 4.15 5.00
N GLN A 253 18.57 2.84 5.19
CA GLN A 253 18.81 1.85 4.13
C GLN A 253 17.79 1.98 3.00
N ALA A 254 16.50 2.12 3.35
CA ALA A 254 15.45 2.32 2.38
C ALA A 254 15.64 3.62 1.59
N GLY A 255 16.02 4.72 2.24
CA GLY A 255 16.28 5.99 1.56
C GLY A 255 17.35 5.89 0.47
N GLN A 256 18.43 5.14 0.72
CA GLN A 256 19.46 4.88 -0.29
C GLN A 256 18.93 4.01 -1.44
N ALA A 257 18.20 2.94 -1.12
CA ALA A 257 17.62 2.04 -2.11
C ALA A 257 16.59 2.75 -2.99
N LEU A 258 15.73 3.59 -2.41
CA LEU A 258 14.72 4.36 -3.11
C LEU A 258 15.34 5.45 -3.99
N ALA A 259 16.39 6.14 -3.54
CA ALA A 259 17.11 7.10 -4.37
C ALA A 259 17.72 6.42 -5.62
N ASN A 260 18.31 5.23 -5.45
CA ASN A 260 18.80 4.44 -6.57
C ASN A 260 17.65 3.96 -7.48
N ALA A 261 16.53 3.52 -6.90
CA ALA A 261 15.36 3.09 -7.68
C ALA A 261 14.79 4.24 -8.52
N ALA A 262 14.63 5.43 -7.93
CA ALA A 262 14.13 6.62 -8.61
C ALA A 262 15.01 7.02 -9.80
N ALA A 263 16.33 6.89 -9.68
CA ALA A 263 17.27 7.17 -10.77
C ALA A 263 17.23 6.15 -11.92
N ASN A 264 16.67 4.95 -11.68
CA ASN A 264 16.68 3.83 -12.64
C ASN A 264 15.27 3.42 -13.10
N VAL A 265 14.24 4.25 -12.88
CA VAL A 265 12.89 3.97 -13.39
C VAL A 265 12.92 3.94 -14.93
N GLN A 266 12.57 2.80 -15.51
CA GLN A 266 12.37 2.61 -16.95
C GLN A 266 11.01 1.97 -17.17
N LEU A 267 10.12 2.63 -17.93
CA LEU A 267 8.77 2.18 -18.29
C LEU A 267 8.54 2.32 -19.79
#